data_AF-A0A9P6VD22-F1
#
_entry.id   AF-A0A9P6VD22-F1
#
_cell.length_a   1.000
_cell.length_b   1.000
_cell.length_c   1.000
_cell.angle_alpha   90.00
_cell.angle_beta   90.00
_cell.angle_gamma   90.00
#
_symmetry.space_group_name_H-M   'P 1'
#
loop_
_entity.id
_entity.type
_entity.pdbx_description
1 polymer ?
#
loop_
_entity_poly.entity_id
_entity_poly.type
_entity_poly.pdbx_seq_one_letter_code
_entity_poly.pdbx_strand_id
1 'polypeptide(L)'
;MKFFTTLTLVLATISALVVAQEPTATDNSAPTPCMVCLQDSLRSLRACTSLTIVVGDMDPASDPAFAECLCSSLDGAWIDKCLSTCSQDIVSFKNAYSENIQAAGLICGAQPTFVPAPRA
;
A
#
# COMPACT_ATOMS: atom_id res chain seq x y z
N MET A 1 -21.65 57.56 -27.21
CA MET A 1 -20.49 57.83 -26.34
C MET A 1 -20.08 56.53 -25.67
N LYS A 2 -18.77 56.25 -25.66
CA LYS A 2 -18.10 55.06 -25.15
C LYS A 2 -18.03 55.07 -23.61
N PHE A 3 -18.29 53.94 -22.95
CA PHE A 3 -17.74 53.51 -21.63
C PHE A 3 -17.90 51.99 -21.56
N PHE A 4 -16.98 51.16 -22.07
CA PHE A 4 -15.72 50.66 -21.49
C PHE A 4 -15.77 50.14 -20.04
N THR A 5 -15.68 48.80 -19.96
CA THR A 5 -14.90 47.98 -19.01
C THR A 5 -15.29 47.97 -17.53
N THR A 6 -15.78 46.82 -17.08
CA THR A 6 -15.47 46.24 -15.76
C THR A 6 -15.66 44.72 -15.82
N LEU A 7 -14.57 43.99 -16.05
CA LEU A 7 -14.51 42.56 -15.77
C LEU A 7 -13.25 42.33 -14.93
N THR A 8 -13.42 42.43 -13.61
CA THR A 8 -12.37 42.13 -12.64
C THR A 8 -12.44 40.63 -12.36
N LEU A 9 -11.71 39.84 -13.13
CA LEU A 9 -11.46 38.42 -12.83
C LEU A 9 -10.02 38.30 -12.33
N VAL A 10 -9.80 38.55 -11.04
CA VAL A 10 -8.53 38.21 -10.39
C VAL A 10 -8.69 36.82 -9.80
N LEU A 11 -8.27 35.84 -10.60
CA LEU A 11 -8.07 34.45 -10.19
C LEU A 11 -6.84 34.42 -9.27
N ALA A 12 -7.05 34.56 -7.96
CA ALA A 12 -5.99 34.34 -6.98
C ALA A 12 -5.86 32.83 -6.75
N THR A 13 -5.03 32.19 -7.56
CA THR A 13 -4.53 30.83 -7.29
C THR A 13 -3.60 30.89 -6.08
N ILE A 14 -4.16 30.71 -4.88
CA ILE A 14 -3.36 30.42 -3.70
C ILE A 14 -2.84 29.00 -3.87
N SER A 15 -1.58 28.92 -4.29
CA SER A 15 -0.78 27.70 -4.26
C SER A 15 -0.84 27.12 -2.85
N ALA A 16 -1.57 26.02 -2.69
CA ALA A 16 -1.44 25.18 -1.51
C ALA A 16 0.00 24.68 -1.49
N LEU A 17 0.80 25.29 -0.62
CA LEU A 17 2.12 24.80 -0.26
C LEU A 17 1.89 23.49 0.50
N VAL A 18 1.72 22.40 -0.24
CA VAL A 18 1.81 21.05 0.31
C VAL A 18 3.26 20.93 0.76
N VAL A 19 3.48 21.10 2.06
CA VAL A 19 4.68 20.60 2.71
C VAL A 19 4.67 19.11 2.45
N ALA A 20 5.43 18.69 1.45
CA ALA A 20 5.85 17.31 1.30
C ALA A 20 6.59 16.97 2.60
N GLN A 21 5.92 16.25 3.49
CA GLN A 21 6.60 15.58 4.58
C GLN A 21 7.51 14.57 3.91
N GLU A 22 8.80 14.90 3.84
CA GLU A 22 9.83 13.96 3.44
C GLU A 22 9.67 12.73 4.34
N PRO A 23 9.38 11.54 3.78
CA PRO A 23 9.44 10.34 4.58
C PRO A 23 10.89 10.23 5.03
N THR A 24 11.12 10.42 6.32
CA THR A 24 12.38 10.11 6.96
C THR A 24 12.61 8.63 6.74
N ALA A 25 13.41 8.33 5.72
CA ALA A 25 13.87 6.99 5.39
C ALA A 25 14.65 6.48 6.61
N THR A 26 13.94 5.78 7.49
CA THR A 26 14.54 5.14 8.65
C THR A 26 15.12 3.83 8.16
N ASP A 27 16.37 3.94 7.72
CA ASP A 27 17.30 2.86 7.44
C ASP A 27 17.43 1.91 8.66
N ASN A 28 17.37 0.60 8.43
CA ASN A 28 17.74 -0.50 9.34
C ASN A 28 17.13 -0.54 10.76
N SER A 29 15.87 -0.15 10.94
CA SER A 29 15.18 -0.31 12.24
C SER A 29 14.66 -1.74 12.43
N ALA A 30 14.90 -2.30 13.61
CA ALA A 30 14.21 -3.51 14.08
C ALA A 30 12.70 -3.39 13.82
N PRO A 31 12.01 -4.48 13.48
CA PRO A 31 10.60 -4.43 13.10
C PRO A 31 9.77 -3.79 14.22
N THR A 32 8.99 -2.78 13.87
CA THR A 32 8.11 -2.09 14.83
C THR A 32 7.02 -3.06 15.32
N PRO A 33 6.41 -2.83 16.50
CA PRO A 33 5.29 -3.66 16.98
C PRO A 33 4.14 -3.77 15.97
N CYS A 34 3.87 -2.70 15.23
CA CYS A 34 2.89 -2.71 14.14
C CYS A 34 3.32 -3.66 13.00
N MET A 35 4.57 -3.59 12.54
CA MET A 35 5.09 -4.51 11.51
C MET A 35 5.05 -5.97 11.95
N VAL A 36 5.39 -6.25 13.22
CA VAL A 36 5.29 -7.61 13.78
C VAL A 36 3.84 -8.09 13.77
N CYS A 37 2.90 -7.28 14.27
CA CYS A 37 1.47 -7.62 14.26
C CYS A 37 0.96 -7.90 12.84
N LEU A 38 1.32 -7.04 11.87
CA LEU A 38 0.89 -7.20 10.48
C LEU A 38 1.45 -8.49 9.87
N GLN A 39 2.72 -8.80 10.12
CA GLN A 39 3.33 -10.05 9.65
C GLN A 39 2.65 -11.28 10.28
N ASP A 40 2.39 -11.26 11.59
CA ASP A 40 1.72 -12.36 12.29
C ASP A 40 0.27 -12.53 11.81
N SER A 41 -0.45 -11.42 11.63
CA SER A 41 -1.82 -11.42 11.13
C SER A 41 -1.90 -11.95 9.70
N LEU A 42 -0.97 -11.53 8.82
CA LEU A 42 -0.89 -12.05 7.46
C LEU A 42 -0.56 -13.56 7.46
N ARG A 43 0.40 -14.01 8.27
CA ARG A 43 0.75 -15.43 8.43
C ARG A 43 -0.40 -16.29 8.99
N SER A 44 -1.33 -15.67 9.71
CA SER A 44 -2.53 -16.36 10.20
C SER A 44 -3.53 -16.71 9.09
N LEU A 45 -3.38 -16.13 7.89
CA LEU A 45 -4.15 -16.53 6.72
C LEU A 45 -3.67 -17.91 6.26
N ARG A 46 -4.63 -18.81 5.99
CA ARG A 46 -4.35 -20.21 5.64
C ARG A 46 -3.42 -20.37 4.44
N ALA A 47 -3.56 -19.51 3.42
CA ALA A 47 -2.72 -19.54 2.23
C ALA A 47 -1.31 -18.96 2.47
N CYS A 48 -1.09 -18.27 3.59
CA CYS A 48 0.17 -17.60 3.92
C CYS A 48 1.01 -18.34 4.97
N THR A 49 0.46 -19.36 5.63
CA THR A 49 1.08 -19.99 6.82
C THR A 49 2.39 -20.69 6.51
N SER A 50 2.55 -21.24 5.31
CA SER A 50 3.78 -21.94 4.88
C SER A 50 4.80 -21.04 4.19
N LEU A 51 4.49 -19.76 3.99
CA LEU A 51 5.37 -18.84 3.27
C LEU A 51 6.46 -18.29 4.18
N THR A 52 7.70 -18.42 3.71
CA THR A 52 8.82 -17.69 4.30
C THR A 52 8.92 -16.33 3.62
N ILE A 53 8.15 -15.35 4.12
CA ILE A 53 8.19 -13.98 3.62
C ILE A 53 9.40 -13.27 4.23
N VAL A 54 10.42 -13.02 3.40
CA VAL A 54 11.59 -12.20 3.74
C VAL A 54 11.51 -10.89 2.99
N VAL A 55 11.46 -9.77 3.71
CA VAL A 55 11.42 -8.43 3.11
C VAL A 55 12.73 -8.18 2.35
N GLY A 56 12.64 -7.89 1.06
CA GLY A 56 13.78 -7.48 0.22
C GLY A 56 14.49 -8.59 -0.55
N ASP A 57 14.24 -9.86 -0.23
CA ASP A 57 14.94 -11.02 -0.85
C ASP A 57 13.98 -12.08 -1.40
N MET A 58 12.71 -11.71 -1.59
CA MET A 58 11.70 -12.58 -2.17
C MET A 58 11.59 -12.30 -3.67
N ASP A 59 11.72 -13.34 -4.50
CA ASP A 59 11.27 -13.31 -5.90
C ASP A 59 9.83 -13.84 -5.97
N PRO A 60 8.83 -12.95 -5.92
CA PRO A 60 7.43 -13.36 -5.90
C PRO A 60 6.95 -13.99 -7.21
N ALA A 61 7.71 -13.84 -8.31
CA ALA A 61 7.39 -14.53 -9.57
C ALA A 61 7.80 -16.01 -9.53
N SER A 62 8.74 -16.39 -8.66
CA SER A 62 9.22 -17.76 -8.51
C SER A 62 8.38 -18.63 -7.57
N ASP A 63 7.48 -18.02 -6.78
CA ASP A 63 6.67 -18.71 -5.77
C ASP A 63 5.16 -18.52 -6.01
N PRO A 64 4.47 -19.51 -6.63
CA PRO A 64 3.03 -19.46 -6.85
C PRO A 64 2.21 -19.36 -5.54
N ALA A 65 2.74 -19.91 -4.44
CA ALA A 65 2.04 -19.86 -3.16
C ALA A 65 2.04 -18.43 -2.58
N PHE A 66 3.04 -17.61 -2.94
CA PHE A 66 3.04 -16.19 -2.58
C PHE A 66 1.88 -15.43 -3.23
N ALA A 67 1.62 -15.67 -4.52
CA ALA A 67 0.47 -15.08 -5.20
C ALA A 67 -0.87 -15.55 -4.62
N GLU A 68 -0.98 -16.83 -4.25
CA GLU A 68 -2.17 -17.37 -3.59
C GLU A 68 -2.42 -16.72 -2.22
N CYS A 69 -1.37 -16.57 -1.41
CA CYS A 69 -1.43 -15.84 -0.16
C CYS A 69 -1.91 -14.40 -0.35
N LEU A 70 -1.31 -13.66 -1.29
CA LEU A 70 -1.71 -12.28 -1.56
C LEU A 70 -3.16 -12.20 -2.02
N CYS A 71 -3.62 -13.08 -2.90
CA CYS A 71 -5.03 -13.14 -3.31
C CYS A 71 -5.97 -13.39 -2.12
N SER A 72 -5.58 -14.24 -1.17
CA SER A 72 -6.37 -14.49 0.05
C SER A 72 -6.40 -13.30 1.02
N SER A 73 -5.49 -12.35 0.87
CA SER A 73 -5.31 -11.21 1.77
C SER A 73 -5.99 -9.91 1.30
N LEU A 74 -6.52 -9.89 0.07
CA LEU A 74 -7.04 -8.68 -0.58
C LEU A 74 -8.24 -8.04 0.12
N ASP A 75 -8.99 -8.78 0.93
CA ASP A 75 -10.09 -8.22 1.72
C ASP A 75 -9.60 -7.22 2.80
N GLY A 76 -8.31 -7.23 3.11
CA GLY A 76 -7.69 -6.38 4.12
C GLY A 76 -8.18 -6.64 5.55
N ALA A 77 -8.98 -7.67 5.79
CA ALA A 77 -9.57 -7.97 7.12
C ALA A 77 -8.49 -8.39 8.13
N TRP A 78 -7.39 -8.95 7.65
CA TRP A 78 -6.22 -9.26 8.48
C TRP A 78 -5.57 -7.99 9.06
N ILE A 79 -5.69 -6.83 8.41
CA ILE A 79 -5.14 -5.56 8.89
C ILE A 79 -5.91 -5.07 10.12
N ASP A 80 -7.22 -5.36 10.19
CA ASP A 80 -8.09 -4.92 11.29
C ASP A 80 -7.64 -5.44 12.66
N LYS A 81 -6.96 -6.60 12.69
CA LYS A 81 -6.42 -7.18 13.92
C LYS A 81 -5.35 -6.30 14.58
N CYS A 82 -4.74 -5.39 13.82
CA CYS A 82 -3.63 -4.56 14.26
C CYS A 82 -4.00 -3.09 14.51
N LEU A 83 -5.27 -2.70 14.39
CA LEU A 83 -5.71 -1.30 14.56
C LEU A 83 -5.36 -0.70 15.92
N SER A 84 -5.33 -1.52 16.98
CA SER A 84 -4.94 -1.08 18.33
C SER A 84 -3.42 -0.95 18.52
N THR A 85 -2.63 -1.56 17.63
CA THR A 85 -1.15 -1.62 17.72
C THR A 85 -0.48 -0.67 16.73
N CYS A 86 -1.16 -0.31 15.64
CA CYS A 86 -0.67 0.56 14.59
C CYS A 86 -1.19 2.01 14.72
N SER A 87 -0.53 2.96 14.06
CA SER A 87 -1.00 4.36 13.96
C SER A 87 -2.28 4.47 13.12
N GLN A 88 -2.91 5.65 13.09
CA GLN A 88 -4.09 5.91 12.23
C GLN A 88 -3.81 5.68 10.73
N ASP A 89 -2.55 5.76 10.29
CA ASP A 89 -2.16 5.54 8.90
C ASP A 89 -2.48 4.14 8.40
N ILE A 90 -2.71 3.19 9.31
CA ILE A 90 -3.05 1.81 8.96
C ILE A 90 -4.42 1.70 8.27
N VAL A 91 -5.35 2.62 8.56
CA VAL A 91 -6.66 2.65 7.91
C VAL A 91 -6.51 3.08 6.45
N SER A 92 -5.68 4.09 6.20
CA SER A 92 -5.31 4.52 4.84
C SER A 92 -4.60 3.40 4.09
N PHE A 93 -3.67 2.70 4.74
CA PHE A 93 -3.01 1.52 4.19
C PHE A 93 -4.02 0.43 3.80
N LYS A 94 -4.95 0.08 4.69
CA LYS A 94 -6.00 -0.92 4.42
C LYS A 94 -6.82 -0.55 3.19
N ASN A 95 -7.27 0.70 3.10
CA ASN A 95 -8.12 1.17 2.00
C ASN A 95 -7.40 1.13 0.64
N ALA A 96 -6.08 1.32 0.62
CA ALA A 96 -5.27 1.26 -0.59
C ALA A 96 -4.65 -0.13 -0.85
N TYR A 97 -4.73 -1.07 0.10
CA TYR A 97 -3.98 -2.33 0.06
C TYR A 97 -4.28 -3.15 -1.20
N SER A 98 -5.55 -3.45 -1.46
CA SER A 98 -5.93 -4.29 -2.60
C SER A 98 -5.54 -3.63 -3.93
N GLU A 99 -5.78 -2.34 -4.07
CA GLU A 99 -5.44 -1.59 -5.29
C GLU A 99 -3.92 -1.58 -5.52
N ASN A 100 -3.13 -1.31 -4.47
CA ASN A 100 -1.67 -1.29 -4.56
C ASN A 100 -1.09 -2.66 -4.91
N ILE A 101 -1.60 -3.74 -4.32
CA ILE A 101 -1.10 -5.10 -4.61
C ILE A 101 -1.47 -5.54 -6.03
N GLN A 102 -2.67 -5.20 -6.50
CA GLN A 102 -3.06 -5.47 -7.90
C GLN A 102 -2.26 -4.63 -8.89
N ALA A 103 -2.06 -3.33 -8.60
CA ALA A 103 -1.23 -2.44 -9.41
C ALA A 103 0.24 -2.88 -9.43
N ALA A 104 0.72 -3.51 -8.35
CA ALA A 104 2.04 -4.12 -8.29
C ALA A 104 2.17 -5.38 -9.17
N GLY A 105 1.07 -5.90 -9.73
CA GLY A 105 1.09 -7.01 -10.69
C GLY A 105 0.52 -8.33 -10.17
N LEU A 106 -0.27 -8.30 -9.08
CA LEU A 106 -1.03 -9.48 -8.65
C LEU A 106 -2.22 -9.73 -9.59
N ILE A 107 -2.34 -10.97 -10.07
CA ILE A 107 -3.48 -11.45 -10.83
C ILE A 107 -4.09 -12.64 -10.08
N CYS A 108 -5.34 -12.50 -9.65
CA CYS A 108 -6.11 -13.55 -8.98
C CYS A 108 -7.04 -14.23 -9.99
N GLY A 109 -6.61 -15.37 -10.52
CA GLY A 109 -7.41 -16.23 -11.41
C GLY A 109 -7.42 -17.67 -10.92
N ALA A 110 -7.74 -18.61 -11.82
CA ALA A 110 -7.65 -20.05 -11.51
C ALA A 110 -6.23 -20.49 -11.10
N GLN A 111 -5.21 -19.76 -11.57
CA GLN A 111 -3.83 -19.90 -11.15
C GLN A 111 -3.29 -18.50 -10.80
N PRO A 112 -3.24 -18.15 -9.51
CA PRO A 112 -2.72 -16.86 -9.06
C PRO A 112 -1.27 -16.63 -9.52
N THR A 113 -0.96 -15.43 -9.98
CA THR A 113 0.40 -15.03 -10.37
C THR A 113 0.72 -13.66 -9.84
N PHE A 114 1.98 -13.44 -9.43
CA PHE A 114 2.50 -12.12 -9.10
C PHE A 114 3.63 -11.79 -10.06
N VAL A 115 3.39 -10.85 -10.98
CA VAL A 115 4.38 -10.41 -11.97
C VAL A 115 4.67 -8.94 -11.71
N PRO A 116 5.72 -8.62 -10.94
CA PRO A 116 6.05 -7.23 -10.61
C PRO A 116 6.19 -6.40 -11.89
N ALA A 117 5.63 -5.19 -11.90
CA ALA A 117 5.96 -4.23 -12.96
C ALA A 117 7.49 -4.06 -13.04
N PRO A 118 8.08 -3.97 -14.25
CA PRO A 118 9.50 -3.71 -14.39
C PRO A 118 9.87 -2.48 -13.59
N ARG A 119 10.90 -2.58 -12.73
CA ARG A 119 11.45 -1.39 -12.05
C ARG A 119 11.97 -0.46 -13.16
N ALA A 120 11.40 0.74 -13.25
CA ALA A 120 11.84 1.79 -14.18
C ALA A 120 13.23 2.31 -13.82
#